data_AF-A0A6B2SFS4-F1
#
_entry.id   AF-A0A6B2SFS4-F1
#
_cell.length_a   1.000
_cell.length_b   1.000
_cell.length_c   1.000
_cell.angle_alpha   90.00
_cell.angle_beta   90.00
_cell.angle_gamma   90.00
#
_symmetry.space_group_name_H-M   'P 1'
#
loop_
_entity.id
_entity.type
_entity.pdbx_description
1 polymer ?
#
loop_
_entity_poly.entity_id
_entity_poly.type
_entity_poly.pdbx_seq_one_letter_code
_entity_poly.pdbx_strand_id
1 'polypeptide(L)' 'EEQPGTLRAHAVRALGSIGVPDMLPVVLACARSPHEAVRGRAVVALGAFPVPEAARALGEFVTPGAEPDLARAAVRALRE' A
#
# COMPACT_ATOMS: atom_id res chain seq x y z
N GLU A 1 9.39 4.96 21.85
CA GLU A 1 10.22 5.18 20.66
C GLU A 1 9.32 5.17 19.44
N GLU A 2 9.13 6.31 18.79
CA GLU A 2 8.43 6.38 17.51
C GLU A 2 9.38 5.84 16.44
N GLN A 3 9.30 4.54 16.18
CA GLN A 3 10.07 3.92 15.11
C GLN A 3 9.76 4.65 13.80
N PRO A 4 10.76 5.13 13.03
CA PRO A 4 10.53 5.93 11.82
C PRO A 4 9.67 5.23 10.75
N GLY A 5 9.46 3.92 10.87
CA GLY A 5 8.50 3.16 10.07
C GLY A 5 7.03 3.47 10.34
N THR A 6 6.62 3.82 11.55
CA THR A 6 5.22 4.13 11.88
C THR A 6 4.79 5.48 11.34
N LEU A 7 5.64 6.52 11.43
CA LEU A 7 5.36 7.85 10.88
C LEU A 7 5.16 7.79 9.36
N ARG A 8 6.02 7.06 8.64
CA ARG A 8 5.86 6.83 7.20
C ARG A 8 4.59 6.04 6.87
N ALA A 9 4.27 5.01 7.65
CA ALA A 9 3.03 4.25 7.44
C ALA A 9 1.78 5.12 7.62
N HIS A 10 1.78 6.05 8.59
CA HIS A 10 0.70 7.01 8.78
C HIS A 10 0.59 8.01 7.62
N ALA A 11 1.72 8.54 7.15
CA ALA A 11 1.75 9.41 5.98
C ALA A 11 1.18 8.71 4.74
N VAL A 12 1.59 7.46 4.48
CA VAL A 12 1.11 6.67 3.35
C VAL A 12 -0.39 6.40 3.43
N ARG A 13 -0.91 6.10 4.63
CA ARG A 13 -2.36 5.95 4.82
C ARG A 13 -3.11 7.24 4.51
N ALA A 14 -2.59 8.39 4.94
CA ALA A 14 -3.20 9.68 4.63
C ALA A 14 -3.20 9.94 3.12
N LEU A 15 -2.12 9.59 2.40
CA LEU A 15 -2.05 9.69 0.94
C LEU A 15 -3.11 8.81 0.26
N GLY A 16 -3.30 7.58 0.72
CA GLY A 16 -4.37 6.69 0.23
C GLY A 16 -5.77 7.26 0.45
N SER A 17 -6.04 7.84 1.63
CA SER A 17 -7.32 8.49 1.91
C SER A 17 -7.54 9.78 1.10
N ILE A 18 -6.47 10.47 0.70
CA ILE A 18 -6.55 11.62 -0.19
C ILE A 18 -6.89 11.18 -1.62
N GLY A 19 -6.39 10.02 -2.07
CA GLY A 19 -6.76 9.41 -3.35
C GLY A 19 -6.29 10.18 -4.59
N VAL A 20 -5.30 11.08 -4.44
CA VAL A 20 -4.78 11.89 -5.56
C VAL A 20 -3.87 11.05 -6.44
N PRO A 21 -4.19 10.84 -7.73
CA PRO A 21 -3.43 9.94 -8.62
C PRO A 21 -1.94 10.29 -8.75
N ASP A 22 -1.55 11.55 -8.62
CA ASP A 22 -0.13 11.96 -8.61
C ASP A 22 0.68 11.34 -7.47
N MET A 23 0.01 10.90 -6.39
CA MET A 23 0.65 10.25 -5.24
C MET A 23 0.87 8.75 -5.46
N LEU A 24 0.29 8.17 -6.50
CA LEU A 24 0.44 6.75 -6.83
C LEU A 24 1.91 6.27 -6.89
N PRO A 25 2.84 6.93 -7.60
CA PRO A 25 4.25 6.53 -7.62
C PRO A 25 4.91 6.58 -6.23
N VAL A 26 4.51 7.51 -5.36
CA VAL A 26 5.02 7.62 -3.99
C VAL A 26 4.55 6.43 -3.14
N VAL A 27 3.27 6.07 -3.25
CA VAL A 27 2.71 4.92 -2.53
C VAL A 27 3.29 3.60 -3.06
N LEU A 28 3.52 3.48 -4.36
CA LEU A 28 4.21 2.33 -4.96
C LEU A 28 5.64 2.16 -4.45
N ALA A 29 6.40 3.25 -4.32
CA ALA A 29 7.72 3.22 -3.70
C ALA A 29 7.63 2.74 -2.23
N CYS A 30 6.61 3.17 -1.50
CA CYS A 30 6.37 2.74 -0.13
C CYS A 30 5.97 1.26 -0.02
N ALA A 31 5.28 0.71 -1.01
CA ALA A 31 4.95 -0.72 -1.10
C ALA A 31 6.18 -1.61 -1.33
N ARG A 32 7.31 -1.03 -1.74
CA ARG A 32 8.62 -1.70 -1.86
C ARG A 32 9.57 -1.38 -0.70
N SER A 33 9.06 -0.72 0.34
CA SER A 33 9.86 -0.35 1.51
C SER A 33 10.35 -1.60 2.26
N PRO A 34 11.59 -1.60 2.81
CA PRO A 34 12.07 -2.68 3.67
C PRO A 34 11.31 -2.76 5.00
N HIS A 35 10.56 -1.71 5.37
CA HIS A 35 9.76 -1.70 6.58
C HIS A 35 8.38 -2.30 6.34
N GLU A 36 8.10 -3.42 7.00
CA GLU A 36 6.83 -4.16 6.91
C GLU A 36 5.60 -3.28 7.19
N ALA A 37 5.66 -2.45 8.24
CA ALA A 37 4.57 -1.53 8.58
C ALA A 37 4.24 -0.52 7.47
N VAL A 38 5.27 -0.03 6.77
CA VAL A 38 5.12 0.91 5.64
C VAL A 38 4.55 0.18 4.43
N ARG A 39 5.08 -1.02 4.16
CA ARG A 39 4.64 -1.92 3.08
C ARG A 39 3.15 -2.25 3.19
N GLY A 40 2.72 -2.68 4.37
CA GLY A 40 1.32 -2.99 4.66
C GLY A 40 0.39 -1.79 4.49
N ARG A 41 0.81 -0.60 4.95
CA ARG A 41 0.02 0.63 4.76
C ARG A 41 -0.03 1.08 3.32
N ALA A 42 1.04 0.90 2.56
CA ALA A 42 1.07 1.23 1.15
C ALA A 42 0.11 0.37 0.33
N VAL A 43 0.07 -0.94 0.60
CA VAL A 43 -0.88 -1.85 -0.06
C VAL A 43 -2.33 -1.47 0.26
N VAL A 44 -2.66 -1.18 1.52
CA VAL A 44 -4.00 -0.70 1.87
C VAL A 44 -4.32 0.64 1.19
N ALA A 45 -3.35 1.56 1.17
CA ALA A 45 -3.50 2.85 0.52
C ALA A 45 -3.77 2.71 -0.98
N LEU A 46 -3.03 1.84 -1.70
CA LEU A 46 -3.23 1.56 -3.12
C LEU A 46 -4.67 1.10 -3.43
N GLY A 47 -5.31 0.34 -2.55
CA GLY A 47 -6.72 -0.04 -2.71
C GLY A 47 -7.70 1.12 -2.69
N ALA A 48 -7.35 2.20 -1.98
CA ALA A 48 -8.18 3.39 -1.89
C ALA A 48 -8.01 4.35 -3.08
N PHE A 49 -7.06 4.08 -3.99
CA PHE A 49 -6.90 4.93 -5.17
C PHE A 49 -7.94 4.55 -6.25
N PRO A 50 -8.69 5.53 -6.79
CA PRO A 50 -9.68 5.29 -7.84
C PRO A 50 -9.02 5.16 -9.23
N VAL A 51 -7.88 4.47 -9.35
CA VAL A 51 -7.18 4.29 -10.63
C VAL A 51 -6.81 2.82 -10.88
N PRO A 52 -6.94 2.34 -12.13
CA PRO A 52 -6.66 0.94 -12.47
C PRO A 52 -5.17 0.57 -12.34
N GLU A 53 -4.25 1.53 -12.43
CA GLU A 53 -2.83 1.31 -12.16
C GLU A 53 -2.59 0.80 -10.73
N ALA A 54 -3.38 1.27 -9.75
CA ALA A 54 -3.27 0.85 -8.36
C ALA A 54 -3.64 -0.63 -8.20
N ALA A 55 -4.75 -1.04 -8.82
CA ALA A 55 -5.20 -2.43 -8.85
C ALA A 55 -4.19 -3.36 -9.53
N ARG A 56 -3.60 -2.93 -10.67
CA ARG A 56 -2.54 -3.71 -11.32
C ARG A 56 -1.33 -3.92 -10.43
N ALA A 57 -0.87 -2.86 -9.76
CA ALA A 57 0.25 -2.95 -8.84
C ALA A 57 -0.04 -3.85 -7.64
N LEU A 58 -1.26 -3.80 -7.09
CA LEU A 58 -1.70 -4.70 -6.03
C LEU A 58 -1.62 -6.17 -6.43
N GLY A 59 -1.96 -6.48 -7.69
CA GLY A 59 -1.82 -7.84 -8.24
C GLY A 59 -0.39 -8.38 -8.17
N GLU A 60 0.63 -7.53 -8.32
CA GLU A 60 2.03 -7.93 -8.18
C GLU A 60 2.40 -8.31 -6.73
N PHE A 61 1.65 -7.80 -5.74
CA PHE A 61 1.89 -8.10 -4.32
C PHE A 61 1.12 -9.34 -3.81
N VAL A 62 0.22 -9.92 -4.62
CA VAL A 62 -0.48 -11.18 -4.30
C VAL A 62 0.31 -12.37 -4.87
N THR A 63 1.57 -12.51 -4.48
CA THR A 63 2.39 -13.68 -4.86
C THR A 63 2.43 -14.70 -3.71
N PRO A 64 2.62 -16.01 -3.99
CA PRO A 64 2.64 -17.06 -2.97
C PRO A 64 3.81 -16.98 -1.96
N GLY A 65 4.72 -15.99 -2.10
CA GLY A 65 5.74 -15.65 -1.11
C GLY A 65 5.46 -14.36 -0.34
N ALA A 66 4.33 -13.69 -0.62
CA ALA A 66 3.93 -12.49 0.08
C ALA A 66 3.43 -12.83 1.49
N GLU A 67 3.70 -11.92 2.42
CA GLU A 67 3.24 -12.04 3.79
C GLU A 67 1.70 -12.15 3.83
N PRO A 68 1.12 -13.08 4.61
CA PRO A 68 -0.32 -13.38 4.57
C PRO A 68 -1.21 -12.17 4.90
N ASP A 69 -0.73 -11.23 5.72
CA ASP A 69 -1.46 -10.01 6.03
C ASP A 69 -1.39 -8.99 4.88
N LEU A 70 -0.24 -8.90 4.19
CA LEU A 70 -0.08 -8.12 2.96
C LEU A 70 -0.97 -8.65 1.84
N ALA A 71 -0.99 -9.97 1.63
CA ALA A 71 -1.81 -10.62 0.61
C ALA A 71 -3.31 -10.40 0.87
N ARG A 72 -3.76 -10.54 2.13
CA ARG A 72 -5.15 -10.22 2.50
C ARG A 72 -5.49 -8.76 2.29
N ALA A 73 -4.58 -7.84 2.65
CA ALA A 73 -4.78 -6.42 2.41
C ALA A 73 -4.93 -6.11 0.91
N ALA A 74 -4.07 -6.69 0.06
CA ALA A 74 -4.15 -6.54 -1.39
C ALA A 74 -5.42 -7.13 -1.99
N VAL A 75 -5.84 -8.32 -1.56
CA VAL A 75 -7.09 -8.97 -2.02
C VAL A 75 -8.32 -8.16 -1.60
N ARG A 76 -8.31 -7.58 -0.38
CA ARG A 76 -9.39 -6.72 0.09
C ARG A 76 -9.44 -5.42 -0.71
N ALA A 77 -8.29 -4.82 -0.95
CA ALA A 77 -8.12 -3.62 -1.76
C ALA A 77 -8.57 -3.80 -3.22
N LEU A 78 -8.43 -5.01 -3.79
CA LEU A 78 -8.93 -5.33 -5.14
C LEU A 78 -10.44 -5.58 -5.21
N ARG A 79 -11.11 -5.76 -4.06
CA ARG A 79 -12.55 -6.07 -3.97
C ARG A 79 -13.42 -4.85 -3.73
N GLU A 80 -12.84 -3.75 -3.29
CA GLU A 80 -13.51 -2.43 -3.20
C GLU A 80 -13.47 -1.74 -4.57
#